data_AF-A0A8S1XGD9-F1
#
_entry.id   AF-A0A8S1XGD9-F1
#
_cell.length_a   1.000
_cell.length_b   1.000
_cell.length_c   1.000
_cell.angle_alpha   90.00
_cell.angle_beta   90.00
_cell.angle_gamma   90.00
#
_symmetry.space_group_name_H-M   'P 1'
#
loop_
_entity.id
_entity.type
_entity.pdbx_description
1 polymer ?
#
loop_
_entity_poly.entity_id
_entity_poly.type
_entity_poly.pdbx_seq_one_letter_code
_entity_poly.pdbx_strand_id
1 'polypeptide(L)'
;MYNIFSIHLFLTKLINGLIELISYRVISGIRWINANVSQRYDTTSHKQWMFKFCLPLILLISILIPCYFFFGLYSNKNSLERRRVRLNWGYLYNEYKVQVYFWELIKIIQKE
;
A
#
# COMPACT_ATOMS: atom_id res chain seq x y z
N MET A 1 -5.35 -20.53 6.06
CA MET A 1 -5.05 -19.88 4.76
C MET A 1 -6.06 -18.80 4.40
N TYR A 2 -7.33 -18.91 4.79
CA TYR A 2 -8.39 -17.91 4.54
C TYR A 2 -8.16 -16.50 5.14
N ASN A 3 -7.35 -16.35 6.19
CA ASN A 3 -7.23 -15.08 6.90
C ASN A 3 -6.38 -14.02 6.14
N ILE A 4 -5.21 -14.42 5.60
CA ILE A 4 -4.29 -13.50 4.91
C ILE A 4 -4.88 -12.98 3.59
N PHE A 5 -5.52 -13.86 2.81
CA PHE A 5 -6.14 -13.46 1.54
C PHE A 5 -7.29 -12.47 1.75
N SER A 6 -8.16 -12.72 2.74
CA SER A 6 -9.24 -11.80 3.09
C SER A 6 -8.72 -10.43 3.57
N ILE A 7 -7.64 -10.41 4.36
CA ILE A 7 -6.99 -9.16 4.80
C ILE A 7 -6.44 -8.38 3.60
N HIS A 8 -5.79 -9.06 2.65
CA HIS A 8 -5.28 -8.42 1.44
C HIS A 8 -6.40 -7.84 0.56
N LEU A 9 -7.49 -8.58 0.37
CA LEU A 9 -8.66 -8.09 -0.36
C LEU A 9 -9.28 -6.86 0.33
N PHE A 10 -9.39 -6.88 1.65
CA PHE A 10 -9.89 -5.75 2.42
C PHE A 10 -8.99 -4.52 2.24
N LEU A 11 -7.67 -4.68 2.36
CA LEU A 11 -6.70 -3.60 2.19
C LEU A 11 -6.78 -2.98 0.79
N THR A 12 -6.89 -3.82 -0.24
CA THR A 12 -7.02 -3.38 -1.64
C THR A 12 -8.30 -2.56 -1.86
N LYS A 13 -9.43 -3.01 -1.29
CA LYS A 13 -10.69 -2.26 -1.35
C LYS A 13 -10.59 -0.90 -0.64
N LEU A 14 -9.95 -0.87 0.53
CA LEU A 14 -9.76 0.36 1.29
C LEU A 14 -8.91 1.37 0.49
N ILE A 15 -7.81 0.92 -0.10
CA ILE A 15 -6.93 1.75 -0.93
C ILE A 15 -7.69 2.30 -2.13
N ASN A 16 -8.45 1.45 -2.85
CA ASN A 16 -9.25 1.88 -3.99
C ASN A 16 -10.29 2.94 -3.60
N GLY A 17 -10.99 2.76 -2.47
CA GLY A 17 -11.93 3.76 -1.97
C GLY A 17 -11.26 5.10 -1.64
N LEU A 18 -10.05 5.08 -1.07
CA LEU A 18 -9.29 6.31 -0.82
C LEU A 18 -8.84 6.99 -2.12
N ILE A 19 -8.43 6.22 -3.12
CA ILE A 19 -8.09 6.74 -4.45
C ILE A 19 -9.31 7.40 -5.10
N GLU A 20 -10.49 6.80 -4.99
CA GLU A 20 -11.74 7.38 -5.50
C GLU A 20 -12.13 8.69 -4.79
N LEU A 21 -11.79 8.83 -3.51
CA LEU A 21 -12.05 10.05 -2.74
C LEU A 21 -11.10 11.21 -3.09
N ILE A 22 -9.84 10.93 -3.44
CA ILE A 22 -8.86 11.96 -3.80
C ILE A 22 -8.84 12.27 -5.31
N SER A 23 -9.46 11.42 -6.12
CA SER A 23 -9.59 11.60 -7.56
C SER A 23 -10.85 12.39 -7.91
N TYR A 24 -10.83 12.98 -9.10
CA TYR A 24 -11.95 13.73 -9.63
C TYR A 24 -12.35 13.21 -10.99
N ARG A 25 -13.58 13.53 -11.36
CA ARG A 25 -14.06 13.39 -12.73
C ARG A 25 -14.73 14.69 -13.19
N VAL A 26 -14.68 14.94 -14.49
CA VAL A 26 -15.23 16.17 -15.08
C VAL A 26 -16.60 15.85 -15.68
N ILE A 27 -17.62 16.60 -15.26
CA ILE A 27 -18.98 16.52 -15.83
C ILE A 27 -19.41 17.96 -16.13
N SER A 28 -19.69 18.25 -17.41
CA SER A 28 -20.06 19.60 -17.89
C SER A 28 -19.05 20.69 -17.49
N GLY A 29 -17.74 20.38 -17.54
CA GLY A 29 -16.67 21.30 -17.17
C GLY A 29 -16.44 21.46 -15.66
N ILE A 30 -17.27 20.84 -14.82
CA ILE A 30 -17.17 20.90 -13.35
C ILE A 30 -16.45 19.65 -12.82
N ARG A 31 -15.56 19.84 -11.83
CA ARG A 31 -14.82 18.76 -11.17
C ARG A 31 -15.61 18.22 -9.97
N TRP A 32 -16.03 16.97 -10.07
CA TRP A 32 -16.74 16.25 -9.02
C TRP A 32 -15.84 15.18 -8.41
N ILE A 33 -16.06 14.86 -7.13
CA ILE A 33 -15.34 13.78 -6.47
C ILE A 33 -15.72 12.46 -7.16
N ASN A 34 -14.73 11.63 -7.48
CA ASN A 34 -14.99 10.40 -8.24
C ASN A 34 -15.84 9.40 -7.43
N ALA A 35 -15.57 9.26 -6.13
CA ALA A 35 -16.36 8.44 -5.19
C ALA A 35 -17.80 8.94 -4.99
N ASN A 36 -18.05 10.25 -5.14
CA ASN A 36 -19.37 10.83 -4.88
C ASN A 36 -19.62 12.11 -5.69
N VAL A 37 -20.39 11.98 -6.77
CA VAL A 37 -20.74 13.08 -7.67
C VAL A 37 -21.74 14.10 -7.10
N SER A 38 -22.27 13.88 -5.89
CA SER A 38 -23.05 14.91 -5.18
C SER A 38 -22.17 16.01 -4.56
N GLN A 39 -20.85 15.77 -4.49
CA GLN A 39 -19.90 16.67 -3.86
C GLN A 39 -18.85 17.20 -4.85
N ARG A 40 -18.60 18.51 -4.79
CA ARG A 40 -17.65 19.20 -5.65
C ARG A 40 -16.21 19.07 -5.14
N TYR A 41 -15.30 18.73 -6.05
CA TYR A 41 -13.88 18.51 -5.76
C TYR A 41 -13.14 19.84 -5.50
N ASP A 42 -13.56 20.91 -6.17
CA ASP A 42 -12.92 22.23 -6.15
C ASP A 42 -13.20 23.05 -4.87
N THR A 43 -13.95 22.50 -3.92
CA THR A 43 -14.28 23.17 -2.66
C THR A 43 -13.14 23.16 -1.64
N THR A 44 -13.05 24.22 -0.83
CA THR A 44 -12.07 24.30 0.27
C THR A 44 -12.32 23.23 1.33
N SER A 45 -13.59 22.94 1.63
CA SER A 45 -13.99 21.88 2.57
C SER A 45 -13.47 20.50 2.13
N HIS A 46 -13.60 20.17 0.85
CA HIS A 46 -13.08 18.91 0.33
C HIS A 46 -11.55 18.83 0.46
N LYS A 47 -10.83 19.88 0.10
CA LYS A 47 -9.36 19.93 0.26
C LYS A 47 -8.94 19.73 1.71
N GLN A 48 -9.60 20.40 2.65
CA GLN A 48 -9.30 20.25 4.08
C GLN A 48 -9.51 18.81 4.56
N TRP A 49 -10.61 18.17 4.14
CA TRP A 49 -10.88 16.78 4.51
C TRP A 49 -9.89 15.82 3.86
N MET A 50 -9.55 16.02 2.59
CA MET A 50 -8.51 15.26 1.89
C MET A 50 -7.17 15.31 2.63
N PHE A 51 -6.71 16.49 3.04
CA PHE A 51 -5.43 16.64 3.75
C PHE A 51 -5.46 16.15 5.20
N LYS A 52 -6.59 16.29 5.90
CA LYS A 52 -6.70 15.88 7.31
C LYS A 52 -7.05 14.40 7.49
N PHE A 53 -7.66 13.76 6.49
CA PHE A 53 -8.16 12.39 6.59
C PHE A 53 -7.55 11.44 5.56
N CYS A 54 -7.70 11.73 4.25
CA CYS A 54 -7.22 10.82 3.21
C CYS A 54 -5.69 10.69 3.21
N LEU A 55 -4.99 11.82 3.27
CA LEU A 55 -3.53 11.83 3.18
C LEU A 55 -2.84 11.11 4.36
N PRO A 56 -3.21 11.36 5.64
CA PRO A 56 -2.65 10.62 6.77
C PRO A 56 -2.94 9.13 6.71
N LEU A 57 -4.14 8.73 6.25
CA LEU A 57 -4.52 7.32 6.17
C LEU A 57 -3.75 6.59 5.06
N ILE A 58 -3.56 7.23 3.90
CA ILE A 58 -2.73 6.69 2.82
C ILE A 58 -1.28 6.53 3.31
N LEU A 59 -0.71 7.54 3.97
CA LEU A 59 0.64 7.46 4.53
C LEU A 59 0.77 6.32 5.55
N LEU A 60 -0.23 6.16 6.42
CA LEU A 60 -0.26 5.07 7.39
C LEU A 60 -0.24 3.70 6.69
N ILE A 61 -1.09 3.49 5.68
CA ILE A 61 -1.16 2.24 4.92
C ILE A 61 0.15 2.00 4.15
N SER A 62 0.72 3.04 3.54
CA SER A 62 2.00 2.98 2.81
C SER A 62 3.17 2.58 3.70
N ILE A 63 3.15 2.90 5.00
CA ILE A 63 4.17 2.47 5.96
C ILE A 63 3.85 1.09 6.56
N LEU A 64 2.56 0.79 6.77
CA LEU A 64 2.13 -0.46 7.37
C LEU A 64 2.47 -1.67 6.48
N ILE A 65 2.34 -1.53 5.16
CA ILE A 65 2.70 -2.56 4.18
C ILE A 65 4.18 -2.99 4.30
N PRO A 66 5.18 -2.11 4.16
CA PRO A 66 6.60 -2.48 4.28
C PRO A 66 6.95 -2.97 5.70
N CYS A 67 6.37 -2.37 6.75
CA CYS A 67 6.56 -2.88 8.11
C CYS A 67 6.06 -4.31 8.26
N TYR A 68 4.86 -4.63 7.75
CA TYR A 68 4.31 -5.99 7.79
C TYR A 68 5.24 -7.00 7.11
N PHE A 69 5.78 -6.65 5.94
CA PHE A 69 6.76 -7.49 5.25
C PHE A 69 8.06 -7.63 6.05
N PHE A 70 8.58 -6.55 6.62
CA PHE A 70 9.80 -6.55 7.44
C PHE A 70 9.64 -7.43 8.68
N PHE A 71 8.54 -7.29 9.43
CA PHE A 71 8.26 -8.09 10.62
C PHE A 71 8.10 -9.57 10.28
N GLY A 72 7.33 -9.89 9.24
CA GLY A 72 7.16 -11.29 8.84
C GLY A 72 8.47 -11.92 8.38
N LEU A 73 9.36 -11.14 7.77
CA LEU A 73 10.69 -11.61 7.42
C LEU A 73 11.60 -11.81 8.64
N TYR A 74 11.64 -10.84 9.56
CA TYR A 74 12.44 -10.93 10.78
C TYR A 74 12.03 -12.11 11.67
N SER A 75 10.73 -12.37 11.81
CA SER A 75 10.21 -13.48 12.61
C SER A 75 10.48 -14.85 11.99
N ASN A 76 10.59 -14.96 10.66
CA ASN A 76 10.80 -16.23 9.97
C ASN A 76 12.27 -16.52 9.61
N LYS A 77 13.21 -15.61 9.97
CA LYS A 77 14.64 -15.71 9.65
C LYS A 77 15.32 -17.01 10.11
N ASN A 78 14.84 -17.62 11.20
CA ASN A 78 15.42 -18.85 11.76
C ASN A 78 14.73 -20.15 11.23
N SER A 79 13.72 -20.02 10.38
CA SER A 79 12.91 -21.15 9.88
C SER A 79 12.77 -21.16 8.35
N LEU A 80 13.71 -20.52 7.66
CA LEU A 80 13.71 -20.27 6.20
C LEU A 80 13.64 -21.55 5.35
N GLU A 81 14.18 -22.66 5.87
CA GLU A 81 14.23 -23.95 5.17
C GLU A 81 12.86 -24.67 5.10
N ARG A 82 11.87 -24.27 5.90
CA ARG A 82 10.56 -24.94 5.89
C ARG A 82 9.78 -24.62 4.62
N ARG A 83 9.44 -25.66 3.84
CA ARG A 83 8.69 -25.61 2.57
C ARG A 83 7.46 -24.68 2.57
N ARG A 84 6.76 -24.56 3.69
CA ARG A 84 5.58 -23.69 3.86
C ARG A 84 5.93 -22.19 3.90
N VAL A 85 7.05 -21.83 4.52
CA VAL A 85 7.57 -20.45 4.53
C VAL A 85 8.06 -20.07 3.14
N ARG A 86 8.79 -20.98 2.49
CA ARG A 86 9.27 -20.79 1.11
C ARG A 86 8.17 -20.72 0.06
N LEU A 87 6.97 -21.26 0.28
CA LEU A 87 5.85 -21.09 -0.66
C LEU A 87 5.14 -19.74 -0.48
N ASN A 88 4.93 -19.28 0.76
CA ASN A 88 4.24 -18.02 1.02
C ASN A 88 5.14 -16.79 0.84
N TRP A 89 6.41 -16.93 1.18
CA TRP A 89 7.38 -15.85 1.13
C TRP A 89 8.42 -16.05 0.02
N GLY A 90 8.38 -17.18 -0.70
CA GLY A 90 9.38 -17.52 -1.71
C GLY A 90 9.55 -16.48 -2.79
N TYR A 91 8.48 -15.78 -3.18
CA TYR A 91 8.59 -14.67 -4.13
C TYR A 91 9.46 -13.53 -3.60
N LEU A 92 9.25 -13.12 -2.33
CA LEU A 92 10.13 -12.18 -1.65
C LEU A 92 11.53 -12.77 -1.42
N TYR A 93 11.63 -14.06 -1.05
CA TYR A 93 12.89 -14.72 -0.68
C TYR A 93 13.77 -15.12 -1.87
N ASN A 94 13.22 -15.36 -3.07
CA ASN A 94 14.01 -15.74 -4.25
C ASN A 94 14.98 -14.63 -4.65
N GLU A 95 14.60 -13.38 -4.38
CA GLU A 95 15.43 -12.18 -4.56
C GLU A 95 16.15 -11.77 -3.26
N TYR A 96 15.80 -12.38 -2.13
CA TYR A 96 16.32 -12.03 -0.80
C TYR A 96 17.61 -12.78 -0.48
N LYS A 97 18.75 -12.10 -0.64
CA LYS A 97 20.02 -12.57 -0.06
C LYS A 97 20.16 -11.95 1.35
N VAL A 98 20.18 -12.79 2.39
CA VAL A 98 20.33 -12.41 3.82
C VAL A 98 21.53 -11.47 4.06
N GLN A 99 22.55 -11.57 3.22
CA GLN A 99 23.82 -10.84 3.32
C GLN A 99 23.76 -9.43 2.67
N VAL A 100 22.74 -9.15 1.87
CA VAL A 100 22.62 -7.92 1.05
C VAL A 100 21.17 -7.44 0.98
N TYR A 101 20.52 -7.44 2.14
CA TYR A 101 19.09 -7.13 2.32
C TYR A 101 18.61 -5.86 1.61
N PHE A 102 19.36 -4.76 1.68
CA PHE A 102 18.98 -3.48 1.08
C PHE A 102 19.76 -3.14 -0.20
N TRP A 103 20.62 -4.04 -0.68
CA TRP A 103 21.56 -3.68 -1.74
C TRP A 103 20.89 -3.48 -3.10
N GLU A 104 19.76 -4.16 -3.37
CA GLU A 104 18.95 -3.87 -4.57
C GLU A 104 18.22 -2.52 -4.44
N LEU A 105 17.72 -2.16 -3.25
CA LEU A 105 17.11 -0.86 -2.98
C LEU A 105 18.13 0.28 -3.13
N ILE A 106 19.34 0.09 -2.60
CA ILE A 106 20.44 1.05 -2.75
C ILE A 106 20.88 1.15 -4.22
N LYS A 107 20.95 0.03 -4.96
CA LYS A 107 21.26 0.08 -6.40
C LYS A 107 20.23 0.85 -7.22
N ILE A 108 18.95 0.77 -6.86
CA ILE A 108 17.89 1.57 -7.52
C ILE A 108 18.06 3.05 -7.19
N ILE A 109 18.37 3.39 -5.94
CA ILE A 109 18.59 4.78 -5.51
C ILE A 109 19.89 5.36 -6.08
N GLN A 110 20.93 4.54 -6.25
CA GLN A 110 22.27 4.95 -6.66
C GLN A 110 22.47 4.94 -8.18
N LYS A 111 21.47 4.48 -8.96
CA LYS A 111 21.49 4.54 -10.42
C LYS A 111 20.80 5.79 -10.99
N GLU A 112 20.53 6.77 -10.13
CA GLU A 112 20.30 8.17 -10.52
C GLU A 112 21.55 9.01 -10.26
#